data_AF-A0A3N4I383-F1
#
_entry.id   AF-A0A3N4I383-F1
#
_cell.length_a   1.000
_cell.length_b   1.000
_cell.length_c   1.000
_cell.angle_alpha   90.00
_cell.angle_beta   90.00
_cell.angle_gamma   90.00
#
_symmetry.space_group_name_H-M   'P 1'
#
loop_
_entity.id
_entity.type
_entity.pdbx_description
1 polymer ?
#
loop_
_entity_poly.entity_id
_entity_poly.type
_entity_poly.pdbx_seq_one_letter_code
_entity_poly.pdbx_strand_id
1 'polypeptide(L)'
;MSLPTAVQLSSEMSGGCLFKHSPYRSTSDFGISKAIFGSVRSNPALQLLSNRFRSFNHSHHPLSAMEAKVTNEQLNRPVDLTTLSSSYISKPVHDEIILYFSGLPLDTRTEVDIMADFSYSPRVRRVDPVRQSNDYFFDSYVDAFCGRLENAFQFPPQLRQSVEALLLFYIRELDPYFRQFRRNAIRPVPVKPWKLDPSTVYIDLAVQLGNLRYPECRIFHQRWTSGLCRPAQFQLIDVTLRRLIVRLSAALHGDFPQESERCSEISRLSNRATVMLFAFLISPCFRSERIELLLLRYVLDDEVNQQVVDGLEAAQRHVENLPNESIAHTLNEFGQLEYSGWFDGS
;
A
#
# COMPACT_ATOMS: atom_id res chain seq x y z
N MET A 1 48.96 -21.77 32.57
CA MET A 1 49.17 -20.59 31.70
C MET A 1 47.87 -19.82 31.64
N SER A 2 47.87 -18.74 32.41
CA SER A 2 47.01 -17.54 32.47
C SER A 2 45.83 -17.39 31.49
N LEU A 3 44.62 -17.32 32.07
CA LEU A 3 43.42 -16.65 31.55
C LEU A 3 43.48 -15.13 31.83
N PRO A 4 42.95 -14.24 30.96
CA PRO A 4 42.63 -12.87 31.32
C PRO A 4 41.12 -12.72 31.62
N THR A 5 40.75 -12.38 32.86
CA THR A 5 40.46 -11.02 33.37
C THR A 5 39.08 -10.51 32.94
N ALA A 6 38.12 -10.70 33.85
CA ALA A 6 36.81 -10.06 33.84
C ALA A 6 36.94 -8.58 34.23
N VAL A 7 36.29 -7.70 33.47
CA VAL A 7 36.14 -6.28 33.79
C VAL A 7 34.78 -6.08 34.47
N GLN A 8 34.82 -5.74 35.76
CA GLN A 8 33.70 -5.18 36.50
C GLN A 8 33.53 -3.70 36.13
N LEU A 9 32.30 -3.28 35.84
CA LEU A 9 31.89 -1.88 35.85
C LEU A 9 30.77 -1.69 36.88
N SER A 10 31.11 -0.99 37.95
CA SER A 10 30.25 -0.33 38.93
C SER A 10 29.31 0.67 38.22
N SER A 11 28.00 0.71 38.46
CA SER A 11 27.32 1.18 39.68
C SER A 11 27.76 2.58 40.10
N GLU A 12 27.06 3.61 39.61
CA GLU A 12 26.54 4.78 40.36
C GLU A 12 26.32 5.95 39.39
N MET A 13 25.09 6.47 39.33
CA MET A 13 24.78 7.88 39.60
C MET A 13 23.27 8.10 39.49
N SER A 14 22.68 8.25 40.66
CA SER A 14 21.38 8.83 40.95
C SER A 14 21.29 10.28 40.46
N GLY A 15 20.21 10.64 39.77
CA GLY A 15 19.89 12.02 39.42
C GLY A 15 18.40 12.20 39.26
N GLY A 16 17.69 12.34 40.38
CA GLY A 16 16.28 12.68 40.40
C GLY A 16 16.06 14.15 40.06
N CYS A 17 15.08 14.43 39.20
CA CYS A 17 14.53 15.77 39.00
C CYS A 17 13.01 15.72 38.88
N LEU A 18 12.37 15.95 40.03
CA LEU A 18 11.21 16.81 40.27
C LEU A 18 10.16 16.98 39.14
N PHE A 19 9.05 16.28 39.33
CA PHE A 19 7.73 16.66 38.83
C PHE A 19 7.31 18.04 39.34
N LYS A 20 6.91 18.94 38.44
CA LYS A 20 6.07 20.10 38.76
C LYS A 20 4.75 20.00 38.01
N HIS A 21 3.67 20.05 38.79
CA HIS A 21 2.28 20.08 38.37
C HIS A 21 1.84 21.47 37.88
N SER A 22 0.92 21.45 36.90
CA SER A 22 -0.23 22.35 36.67
C SER A 22 -0.01 23.81 36.19
N PRO A 23 -1.02 24.50 35.59
CA PRO A 23 -2.43 24.09 35.45
C PRO A 23 -3.12 24.28 34.09
N TYR A 24 -4.22 23.53 33.97
CA TYR A 24 -5.36 23.76 33.10
C TYR A 24 -5.80 25.23 33.05
N ARG A 25 -6.08 25.74 31.84
CA ARG A 25 -7.01 26.85 31.63
C ARG A 25 -8.18 26.37 30.77
N SER A 26 -9.36 26.50 31.36
CA SER A 26 -10.66 26.42 30.73
C SER A 26 -10.92 27.66 29.88
N THR A 27 -11.48 27.47 28.69
CA THR A 27 -12.41 28.42 28.08
C THR A 27 -13.59 27.63 27.54
N SER A 28 -14.70 27.79 28.24
CA SER A 28 -16.05 27.53 27.74
C SER A 28 -16.43 28.57 26.68
N ASP A 29 -17.51 28.26 25.98
CA ASP A 29 -18.36 29.15 25.18
C ASP A 29 -17.98 29.35 23.70
N PHE A 30 -18.48 28.42 22.88
CA PHE A 30 -19.34 28.81 21.75
C PHE A 30 -20.37 27.70 21.50
N GLY A 31 -21.63 28.02 21.78
CA GLY A 31 -22.76 27.21 21.42
C GLY A 31 -23.21 27.53 20.00
N ILE A 32 -23.26 26.52 19.12
CA ILE A 32 -24.25 26.44 18.05
C ILE A 32 -24.78 25.01 18.03
N SER A 33 -26.10 24.90 18.15
CA SER A 33 -26.86 23.66 18.15
C SER A 33 -27.36 23.35 16.74
N LYS A 34 -27.37 22.05 16.44
CA LYS A 34 -28.26 21.32 15.52
C LYS A 34 -28.03 21.33 13.99
N ALA A 35 -27.79 20.08 13.56
CA ALA A 35 -28.42 19.36 12.46
C ALA A 35 -27.86 19.59 11.05
N ILE A 36 -27.29 18.52 10.47
CA ILE A 36 -27.79 17.85 9.26
C ILE A 36 -27.13 16.46 9.18
N PHE A 37 -27.93 15.47 8.78
CA PHE A 37 -27.58 14.05 8.72
C PHE A 37 -26.33 13.78 7.88
N GLY A 38 -25.46 12.93 8.44
CA GLY A 38 -24.12 12.65 7.94
C GLY A 38 -24.09 11.90 6.61
N SER A 39 -23.34 12.46 5.67
CA SER A 39 -22.82 11.76 4.51
C SER A 39 -21.35 11.41 4.81
N VAL A 40 -21.12 10.14 5.11
CA VAL A 40 -19.79 9.60 5.44
C VAL A 40 -18.91 9.64 4.19
N ARG A 41 -17.94 10.56 4.15
CA ARG A 41 -16.93 10.67 3.10
C ARG A 41 -15.55 10.26 3.63
N SER A 42 -14.89 9.43 2.83
CA SER A 42 -13.54 8.88 3.01
C SER A 42 -12.43 9.95 2.97
N ASN A 43 -11.23 9.58 3.46
CA ASN A 43 -9.99 10.36 3.39
C ASN A 43 -9.81 10.97 1.98
N PRO A 44 -9.65 12.29 1.81
CA PRO A 44 -9.70 12.98 0.54
C PRO A 44 -8.46 12.88 -0.32
N ALA A 45 -7.29 12.49 0.21
CA ALA A 45 -6.16 12.11 -0.64
C ALA A 45 -6.45 10.76 -1.31
N LEU A 46 -7.00 9.83 -0.52
CA LEU A 46 -7.53 8.56 -1.02
C LEU A 46 -8.85 8.75 -1.79
N GLN A 47 -9.58 9.83 -1.60
CA GLN A 47 -10.79 10.19 -2.34
C GLN A 47 -10.43 10.92 -3.62
N LEU A 48 -9.35 11.68 -3.71
CA LEU A 48 -8.82 12.22 -4.97
C LEU A 48 -8.28 11.09 -5.83
N LEU A 49 -7.52 10.17 -5.24
CA LEU A 49 -7.12 8.93 -5.91
C LEU A 49 -8.35 8.08 -6.25
N SER A 50 -9.24 7.78 -5.30
CA SER A 50 -10.46 7.00 -5.57
C SER A 50 -11.42 7.69 -6.53
N ASN A 51 -11.51 9.03 -6.57
CA ASN A 51 -12.38 9.77 -7.48
C ASN A 51 -11.72 9.88 -8.86
N ARG A 52 -10.38 10.02 -8.96
CA ARG A 52 -9.65 9.83 -10.22
C ARG A 52 -9.85 8.39 -10.74
N PHE A 53 -9.72 7.39 -9.87
CA PHE A 53 -9.96 5.99 -10.24
C PHE A 53 -11.44 5.72 -10.61
N ARG A 54 -12.42 6.38 -9.96
CA ARG A 54 -13.86 6.24 -10.27
C ARG A 54 -14.31 7.02 -11.51
N SER A 55 -13.86 8.26 -11.71
CA SER A 55 -14.27 9.08 -12.86
C SER A 55 -13.77 8.47 -14.18
N PHE A 56 -12.64 7.77 -14.16
CA PHE A 56 -12.10 7.08 -15.32
C PHE A 56 -12.78 5.74 -15.62
N ASN A 57 -13.22 4.98 -14.61
CA ASN A 57 -13.99 3.74 -14.81
C ASN A 57 -15.35 3.96 -15.52
N HIS A 58 -15.88 5.18 -15.52
CA HIS A 58 -17.11 5.55 -16.24
C HIS A 58 -16.87 6.22 -17.60
N SER A 59 -15.62 6.55 -17.94
CA SER A 59 -15.27 7.01 -19.28
C SER A 59 -15.05 5.80 -20.19
N HIS A 60 -15.93 5.60 -21.17
CA HIS A 60 -15.78 4.60 -22.23
C HIS A 60 -14.57 4.93 -23.13
N HIS A 61 -13.35 4.70 -22.64
CA HIS A 61 -12.14 4.67 -23.48
C HIS A 61 -12.09 3.32 -24.24
N PRO A 62 -11.42 3.24 -25.40
CA PRO A 62 -11.45 2.10 -26.32
C PRO A 62 -10.67 0.85 -25.84
N LEU A 63 -10.46 0.72 -24.52
CA LEU A 63 -9.96 -0.52 -23.91
C LEU A 63 -10.94 -1.70 -24.06
N SER A 64 -12.21 -1.44 -24.41
CA SER A 64 -13.18 -2.47 -24.81
C SER A 64 -12.69 -3.35 -25.98
N ALA A 65 -11.69 -2.93 -26.75
CA ALA A 65 -11.09 -3.75 -27.81
C ALA A 65 -9.86 -4.57 -27.35
N MET A 66 -9.20 -4.16 -26.26
CA MET A 66 -8.06 -4.90 -25.66
C MET A 66 -8.50 -5.88 -24.57
N GLU A 67 -9.75 -5.78 -24.10
CA GLU A 67 -10.43 -6.87 -23.42
C GLU A 67 -10.64 -8.00 -24.44
N ALA A 68 -9.58 -8.79 -24.68
CA ALA A 68 -9.75 -10.17 -25.06
C ALA A 68 -10.88 -10.72 -24.19
N LYS A 69 -11.92 -11.29 -24.80
CA LYS A 69 -13.03 -11.91 -24.08
C LYS A 69 -12.45 -13.06 -23.25
N VAL A 70 -11.89 -12.75 -22.08
CA VAL A 70 -11.61 -13.73 -21.05
C VAL A 70 -13.00 -14.21 -20.67
N THR A 71 -13.36 -15.37 -21.18
CA THR A 71 -14.70 -15.90 -20.96
C THR A 71 -14.85 -16.15 -19.47
N ASN A 72 -16.05 -15.96 -18.91
CA ASN A 72 -16.31 -16.31 -17.52
C ASN A 72 -15.91 -17.77 -17.21
N GLU A 73 -15.88 -18.65 -18.21
CA GLU A 73 -15.36 -20.01 -18.10
C GLU A 73 -13.86 -20.06 -17.79
N GLN A 74 -13.03 -19.21 -18.40
CA GLN A 74 -11.58 -19.17 -18.10
C GLN A 74 -11.31 -18.70 -16.67
N LEU A 75 -12.07 -17.73 -16.18
CA LEU A 75 -11.94 -17.23 -14.79
C LEU A 75 -12.39 -18.26 -13.75
N ASN A 76 -13.26 -19.20 -14.12
CA ASN A 76 -13.84 -20.17 -13.20
C ASN A 76 -13.17 -21.57 -13.26
N ARG A 77 -12.13 -21.77 -14.08
CA ARG A 77 -11.41 -23.06 -14.13
C ARG A 77 -10.50 -23.20 -12.89
N PRO A 78 -10.47 -24.37 -12.24
CA PRO A 78 -9.52 -24.64 -11.16
C PRO A 78 -8.09 -24.50 -11.72
N VAL A 79 -7.25 -23.76 -11.00
CA VAL A 79 -5.87 -23.49 -11.40
C VAL A 79 -4.99 -24.66 -10.92
N ASP A 80 -4.36 -25.37 -11.86
CA ASP A 80 -3.37 -26.39 -11.54
C ASP A 80 -2.01 -25.72 -11.29
N LEU A 81 -1.60 -25.69 -10.01
CA LEU A 81 -0.34 -25.10 -9.54
C LEU A 81 0.88 -25.65 -10.27
N THR A 82 0.85 -26.91 -10.73
CA THR A 82 2.00 -27.55 -11.40
C THR A 82 2.19 -27.07 -12.83
N THR A 83 1.17 -26.45 -13.42
CA THR A 83 1.20 -25.91 -14.78
C THR A 83 1.46 -24.42 -14.83
N LEU A 84 1.44 -23.75 -13.68
CA LEU A 84 1.75 -22.33 -13.60
C LEU A 84 3.21 -22.08 -13.98
N SER A 85 3.42 -21.01 -14.73
CA SER A 85 4.75 -20.52 -15.05
C SER A 85 4.70 -18.99 -15.13
N SER A 86 5.80 -18.33 -14.77
CA SER A 86 5.93 -16.89 -14.91
C SER A 86 7.02 -16.54 -15.92
N SER A 87 6.71 -15.61 -16.83
CA SER A 87 7.69 -15.04 -17.76
C SER A 87 8.45 -13.85 -17.17
N TYR A 88 7.92 -13.23 -16.11
CA TYR A 88 8.50 -12.05 -15.47
C TYR A 88 9.26 -12.39 -14.19
N ILE A 89 8.67 -13.21 -13.32
CA ILE A 89 9.27 -13.63 -12.05
C ILE A 89 10.29 -14.74 -12.30
N SER A 90 11.45 -14.64 -11.69
CA SER A 90 12.51 -15.65 -11.80
C SER A 90 12.04 -16.99 -11.25
N LYS A 91 12.54 -18.06 -11.86
CA LYS A 91 12.17 -19.42 -11.51
C LYS A 91 12.30 -19.73 -10.01
N PRO A 92 13.40 -19.39 -9.31
CA PRO A 92 13.52 -19.69 -7.88
C PRO A 92 12.43 -19.03 -7.04
N VAL A 93 12.08 -17.77 -7.36
CA VAL A 93 11.03 -17.03 -6.63
C VAL A 93 9.65 -17.58 -6.96
N HIS A 94 9.39 -17.91 -8.22
CA HIS A 94 8.15 -18.56 -8.64
C HIS A 94 7.96 -19.91 -7.93
N ASP A 95 8.97 -20.78 -7.95
CA ASP A 95 8.94 -22.09 -7.32
C ASP A 95 8.67 -21.97 -5.80
N GLU A 96 9.26 -20.97 -5.13
CA GLU A 96 9.01 -20.69 -3.72
C GLU A 96 7.57 -20.24 -3.44
N ILE A 97 7.01 -19.37 -4.29
CA ILE A 97 5.62 -18.93 -4.19
C ILE A 97 4.67 -20.12 -4.39
N ILE A 98 4.92 -20.95 -5.40
CA ILE A 98 4.13 -22.17 -5.66
C ILE A 98 4.21 -23.14 -4.49
N LEU A 99 5.40 -23.34 -3.91
CA LEU A 99 5.59 -24.20 -2.74
C LEU A 99 4.81 -23.67 -1.53
N TYR A 100 4.90 -22.37 -1.28
CA TYR A 100 4.16 -21.70 -0.21
C TYR A 100 2.65 -21.93 -0.35
N PHE A 101 2.07 -21.70 -1.53
CA PHE A 101 0.64 -21.94 -1.77
C PHE A 101 0.25 -23.42 -1.66
N SER A 102 1.12 -24.32 -2.13
CA SER A 102 0.93 -25.76 -2.05
C SER A 102 0.87 -26.24 -0.59
N GLY A 103 1.62 -25.60 0.30
CA GLY A 103 1.63 -25.90 1.74
C GLY A 103 0.45 -25.31 2.53
N LEU A 104 -0.38 -24.45 1.93
CA LEU A 104 -1.53 -23.87 2.63
C LEU A 104 -2.63 -24.89 2.88
N PRO A 105 -3.18 -24.96 4.11
CA PRO A 105 -4.36 -25.76 4.40
C PRO A 105 -5.54 -25.41 3.47
N LEU A 106 -6.27 -26.43 3.00
CA LEU A 106 -7.39 -26.27 2.06
C LEU A 106 -8.47 -25.31 2.58
N ASP A 107 -8.72 -25.30 3.88
CA ASP A 107 -9.66 -24.42 4.58
C ASP A 107 -9.22 -22.95 4.57
N THR A 108 -7.91 -22.67 4.54
CA THR A 108 -7.39 -21.30 4.40
C THR A 108 -7.51 -20.75 2.99
N ARG A 109 -7.75 -21.60 1.98
CA ARG A 109 -7.99 -21.22 0.58
C ARG A 109 -9.45 -20.87 0.29
N THR A 110 -10.28 -20.75 1.32
CA THR A 110 -11.71 -20.47 1.21
C THR A 110 -12.16 -19.36 2.17
N GLU A 111 -11.24 -18.58 2.73
CA GLU A 111 -11.61 -17.45 3.58
C GLU A 111 -12.40 -16.44 2.75
N VAL A 112 -13.65 -16.24 3.18
CA VAL A 112 -14.65 -15.40 2.51
C VAL A 112 -14.12 -13.98 2.41
N ASP A 113 -13.96 -13.54 1.17
CA ASP A 113 -13.62 -12.18 0.83
C ASP A 113 -14.76 -11.26 1.27
N ILE A 114 -14.64 -10.68 2.47
CA ILE A 114 -15.43 -9.52 2.90
C ILE A 114 -14.78 -8.28 2.25
N MET A 115 -14.56 -8.32 0.93
CA MET A 115 -14.53 -7.09 0.17
C MET A 115 -15.92 -6.48 0.30
N ALA A 116 -16.06 -5.58 1.28
CA ALA A 116 -17.17 -4.67 1.36
C ALA A 116 -17.25 -3.96 0.00
N ASP A 117 -18.22 -4.40 -0.80
CA ASP A 117 -18.51 -3.87 -2.12
C ASP A 117 -18.51 -2.33 -1.99
N PHE A 118 -17.52 -1.66 -2.60
CA PHE A 118 -17.42 -0.20 -2.57
C PHE A 118 -18.59 0.46 -3.32
N SER A 119 -19.51 -0.33 -3.91
CA SER A 119 -20.81 0.14 -4.32
C SER A 119 -21.73 0.28 -3.11
N TYR A 120 -22.22 1.51 -2.87
CA TYR A 120 -23.16 1.88 -1.81
C TYR A 120 -24.54 1.20 -1.90
N SER A 121 -24.68 0.11 -2.67
CA SER A 121 -25.88 -0.71 -2.71
C SER A 121 -25.56 -2.04 -2.04
N PRO A 122 -26.18 -2.38 -0.90
CA PRO A 122 -26.05 -3.68 -0.27
C PRO A 122 -26.80 -4.71 -1.12
N ARG A 123 -26.27 -5.02 -2.29
CA ARG A 123 -26.65 -6.22 -3.02
C ARG A 123 -25.85 -7.33 -2.35
N VAL A 124 -26.52 -8.06 -1.47
CA VAL A 124 -26.05 -9.36 -0.99
C VAL A 124 -25.83 -10.22 -2.23
N ARG A 125 -24.62 -10.18 -2.81
CA ARG A 125 -24.20 -11.20 -3.75
C ARG A 125 -24.24 -12.49 -2.95
N ARG A 126 -25.18 -13.38 -3.30
CA ARG A 126 -25.09 -14.77 -2.85
C ARG A 126 -23.71 -15.23 -3.30
N VAL A 127 -22.81 -15.39 -2.34
CA VAL A 127 -21.50 -16.00 -2.57
C VAL A 127 -21.83 -17.38 -3.12
N ASP A 128 -21.53 -17.57 -4.40
CA ASP A 128 -21.74 -18.84 -5.05
C ASP A 128 -20.85 -19.87 -4.32
N PRO A 129 -21.40 -20.89 -3.65
CA PRO A 129 -20.61 -21.82 -2.85
C PRO A 129 -19.58 -22.62 -3.67
N VAL A 130 -19.66 -22.54 -5.01
CA VAL A 130 -18.70 -23.13 -5.94
C VAL A 130 -17.45 -22.25 -6.13
N ARG A 131 -17.53 -20.95 -5.80
CA ARG A 131 -16.35 -20.09 -5.71
C ARG A 131 -15.67 -20.34 -4.37
N GLN A 132 -14.92 -21.44 -4.30
CA GLN A 132 -13.85 -21.58 -3.31
C GLN A 132 -12.96 -20.34 -3.48
N SER A 133 -13.07 -19.40 -2.53
CA SER A 133 -12.44 -18.09 -2.66
C SER A 133 -10.94 -18.24 -2.50
N ASN A 134 -10.27 -18.36 -3.63
CA ASN A 134 -8.82 -18.25 -3.71
C ASN A 134 -8.36 -17.06 -2.88
N ASP A 135 -7.29 -17.29 -2.13
CA ASP A 135 -6.50 -16.26 -1.47
C ASP A 135 -6.28 -15.07 -2.43
N TYR A 136 -6.64 -13.85 -2.00
CA TYR A 136 -6.58 -12.65 -2.85
C TYR A 136 -5.18 -12.44 -3.45
N PHE A 137 -4.13 -12.78 -2.69
CA PHE A 137 -2.78 -12.73 -3.20
C PHE A 137 -2.53 -13.79 -4.28
N PHE A 138 -3.03 -15.02 -4.10
CA PHE A 138 -2.95 -16.06 -5.13
C PHE A 138 -3.59 -15.61 -6.44
N ASP A 139 -4.80 -15.06 -6.37
CA ASP A 139 -5.47 -14.59 -7.59
C ASP A 139 -4.71 -13.42 -8.22
N SER A 140 -4.29 -12.44 -7.42
CA SER A 140 -3.53 -11.31 -7.94
C SER A 140 -2.20 -11.76 -8.55
N TYR A 141 -1.55 -12.77 -7.98
CA TYR A 141 -0.30 -13.34 -8.47
C TYR A 141 -0.48 -14.05 -9.82
N VAL A 142 -1.48 -14.93 -9.92
CA VAL A 142 -1.75 -15.69 -11.15
C VAL A 142 -2.18 -14.74 -12.27
N ASP A 143 -3.00 -13.73 -11.96
CA ASP A 143 -3.41 -12.69 -12.91
C ASP A 143 -2.22 -11.89 -13.45
N ALA A 144 -1.39 -11.38 -12.55
CA ALA A 144 -0.35 -10.43 -12.91
C ALA A 144 0.90 -11.10 -13.49
N PHE A 145 1.26 -12.28 -13.01
CA PHE A 145 2.57 -12.87 -13.26
C PHE A 145 2.53 -14.23 -13.97
N CYS A 146 1.40 -14.93 -14.00
CA CYS A 146 1.28 -16.26 -14.62
C CYS A 146 0.49 -16.28 -15.94
N GLY A 147 0.27 -15.11 -16.55
CA GLY A 147 -0.33 -15.03 -17.88
C GLY A 147 -1.84 -15.30 -17.93
N ARG A 148 -2.57 -15.34 -16.80
CA ARG A 148 -4.04 -15.50 -16.86
C ARG A 148 -4.75 -14.31 -17.50
N LEU A 149 -4.19 -13.11 -17.31
CA LEU A 149 -4.65 -11.87 -17.95
C LEU A 149 -3.54 -11.32 -18.86
N GLU A 150 -3.14 -12.11 -19.88
CA GLU A 150 -2.16 -11.70 -20.88
C GLU A 150 -2.52 -10.30 -21.43
N ASN A 151 -1.51 -9.43 -21.52
CA ASN A 151 -1.62 -8.02 -21.96
C ASN A 151 -2.21 -7.02 -20.95
N ALA A 152 -2.87 -7.46 -19.87
CA ALA A 152 -3.33 -6.53 -18.83
C ALA A 152 -2.18 -6.05 -17.93
N PHE A 153 -1.11 -6.85 -17.84
CA PHE A 153 0.04 -6.57 -17.00
C PHE A 153 1.32 -6.53 -17.82
N GLN A 154 2.08 -5.45 -17.69
CA GLN A 154 3.40 -5.30 -18.30
C GLN A 154 4.35 -4.60 -17.34
N PHE A 155 5.44 -5.29 -16.98
CA PHE A 155 6.39 -4.84 -15.99
C PHE A 155 7.76 -4.53 -16.62
N PRO A 156 8.40 -3.39 -16.28
CA PRO A 156 9.78 -3.13 -16.65
C PRO A 156 10.74 -4.16 -16.04
N PRO A 157 11.68 -4.76 -16.81
CA PRO A 157 12.69 -5.67 -16.29
C PRO A 157 13.55 -5.07 -15.17
N GLN A 158 13.75 -3.74 -15.19
CA GLN A 158 14.51 -3.00 -14.18
C GLN A 158 13.88 -3.10 -12.78
N LEU A 159 12.58 -3.33 -12.68
CA LEU A 159 11.85 -3.44 -11.41
C LEU A 159 11.72 -4.90 -10.93
N ARG A 160 12.22 -5.88 -11.69
CA ARG A 160 12.00 -7.31 -11.40
C ARG A 160 12.44 -7.67 -9.99
N GLN A 161 13.65 -7.29 -9.61
CA GLN A 161 14.20 -7.60 -8.29
C GLN A 161 13.38 -6.97 -7.17
N SER A 162 12.90 -5.74 -7.34
CA SER A 162 12.08 -5.05 -6.34
C SER A 162 10.70 -5.71 -6.21
N VAL A 163 10.07 -6.10 -7.33
CA VAL A 163 8.79 -6.82 -7.33
C VAL A 163 8.95 -8.19 -6.67
N GLU A 164 9.99 -8.95 -7.03
CA GLU A 164 10.31 -10.23 -6.40
C GLU A 164 10.52 -10.09 -4.89
N ALA A 165 11.26 -9.06 -4.45
CA ALA A 165 11.45 -8.79 -3.03
C ALA A 165 10.12 -8.50 -2.33
N LEU A 166 9.19 -7.77 -2.96
CA LEU A 166 7.87 -7.52 -2.39
C LEU A 166 7.07 -8.83 -2.22
N LEU A 167 7.06 -9.67 -3.26
CA LEU A 167 6.33 -10.95 -3.26
C LEU A 167 6.92 -11.92 -2.23
N LEU A 168 8.25 -12.01 -2.13
CA LEU A 168 8.92 -12.84 -1.14
C LEU A 168 8.64 -12.36 0.29
N PHE A 169 8.70 -11.05 0.53
CA PHE A 169 8.34 -10.49 1.85
C PHE A 169 6.90 -10.82 2.22
N TYR A 170 5.98 -10.79 1.26
CA TYR A 170 4.59 -11.17 1.51
C TYR A 170 4.47 -12.60 2.03
N ILE A 171 4.99 -13.57 1.29
CA ILE A 171 4.83 -15.00 1.63
C ILE A 171 5.65 -15.42 2.86
N ARG A 172 6.77 -14.74 3.15
CA ARG A 172 7.67 -15.08 4.25
C ARG A 172 7.29 -14.42 5.57
N GLU A 173 6.87 -13.16 5.53
CA GLU A 173 6.65 -12.36 6.75
C GLU A 173 5.20 -11.89 6.86
N LEU A 174 4.67 -11.21 5.83
CA LEU A 174 3.41 -10.48 5.95
C LEU A 174 2.19 -11.40 6.08
N ASP A 175 2.01 -12.35 5.17
CA ASP A 175 0.87 -13.25 5.26
C ASP A 175 0.93 -14.18 6.48
N PRO A 176 2.04 -14.89 6.79
CA PRO A 176 2.09 -15.76 7.96
C PRO A 176 1.67 -15.04 9.24
N TYR A 177 2.11 -13.79 9.38
CA TYR A 177 1.71 -12.90 10.45
C TYR A 177 0.19 -12.66 10.47
N PHE A 178 -0.39 -12.16 9.38
CA PHE A 178 -1.81 -11.83 9.33
C PHE A 178 -2.70 -13.07 9.44
N ARG A 179 -2.27 -14.20 8.89
CA ARG A 179 -2.97 -15.49 9.04
C ARG A 179 -2.98 -15.94 10.49
N GLN A 180 -1.85 -15.86 11.19
CA GLN A 180 -1.79 -16.18 12.62
C GLN A 180 -2.67 -15.22 13.44
N PHE A 181 -2.62 -13.92 13.13
CA PHE A 181 -3.46 -12.92 13.76
C PHE A 181 -4.96 -13.22 13.58
N ARG A 182 -5.40 -13.52 12.34
CA ARG A 182 -6.79 -13.90 12.03
C ARG A 182 -7.24 -15.13 12.82
N ARG A 183 -6.40 -16.17 12.91
CA ARG A 183 -6.68 -17.39 13.70
C ARG A 183 -6.81 -17.14 15.19
N ASN A 184 -6.00 -16.23 15.74
CA ASN A 184 -5.97 -15.93 17.17
C ASN A 184 -7.04 -14.90 17.58
N ALA A 185 -7.66 -14.21 16.64
CA ALA A 185 -8.72 -13.25 16.91
C ALA A 185 -9.99 -13.99 17.39
N ILE A 186 -10.13 -14.18 18.70
CA ILE A 186 -11.28 -14.82 19.39
C ILE A 186 -12.61 -14.17 18.98
N ARG A 187 -12.57 -12.89 18.63
CA ARG A 187 -13.67 -12.17 18.00
C ARG A 187 -13.12 -11.53 16.74
N PRO A 188 -13.89 -11.49 15.64
CA PRO A 188 -13.54 -10.62 14.53
C PRO A 188 -13.36 -9.24 15.14
N VAL A 189 -12.13 -8.74 15.13
CA VAL A 189 -11.86 -7.36 15.51
C VAL A 189 -12.85 -6.55 14.66
N PRO A 190 -13.68 -5.67 15.23
CA PRO A 190 -14.49 -4.79 14.43
C PRO A 190 -13.52 -3.88 13.68
N VAL A 191 -13.03 -4.39 12.55
CA VAL A 191 -12.30 -3.62 11.56
C VAL A 191 -13.33 -2.57 11.19
N LYS A 192 -13.07 -1.32 11.59
CA LYS A 192 -13.90 -0.21 11.10
C LYS A 192 -14.05 -0.45 9.59
N PRO A 193 -15.27 -0.40 9.02
CA PRO A 193 -15.59 -0.92 7.67
C PRO A 193 -14.82 -0.26 6.50
N TRP A 194 -13.83 0.56 6.79
CA TRP A 194 -13.03 1.39 5.89
C TRP A 194 -11.53 1.04 5.91
N LYS A 195 -11.08 0.06 6.70
CA LYS A 195 -9.68 -0.41 6.65
C LYS A 195 -9.63 -1.72 5.86
N LEU A 196 -9.28 -1.62 4.58
CA LEU A 196 -8.80 -2.76 3.80
C LEU A 196 -7.77 -3.54 4.62
N ASP A 197 -7.76 -4.88 4.49
CA ASP A 197 -6.71 -5.70 5.10
C ASP A 197 -5.35 -5.13 4.67
N PRO A 198 -4.45 -4.79 5.61
CA PRO A 198 -3.16 -4.21 5.28
C PRO A 198 -2.35 -5.06 4.29
N SER A 199 -2.54 -6.38 4.32
CA SER A 199 -1.92 -7.33 3.39
C SER A 199 -2.43 -7.17 1.96
N THR A 200 -3.73 -6.89 1.77
CA THR A 200 -4.34 -6.58 0.47
C THR A 200 -3.72 -5.32 -0.12
N VAL A 201 -3.64 -4.22 0.65
CA VAL A 201 -3.07 -2.94 0.19
C VAL A 201 -1.62 -3.10 -0.25
N TYR A 202 -0.86 -3.92 0.48
CA TYR A 202 0.53 -4.21 0.14
C TYR A 202 0.67 -4.99 -1.18
N ILE A 203 -0.16 -6.00 -1.40
CA ILE A 203 -0.14 -6.79 -2.65
C ILE A 203 -0.64 -5.99 -3.84
N ASP A 204 -1.69 -5.19 -3.63
CA ASP A 204 -2.19 -4.24 -4.59
C ASP A 204 -1.05 -3.38 -5.14
N LEU A 205 -0.17 -2.86 -4.28
CA LEU A 205 0.97 -2.07 -4.70
C LEU A 205 1.91 -2.83 -5.66
N ALA A 206 2.25 -4.09 -5.35
CA ALA A 206 3.14 -4.89 -6.19
C ALA A 206 2.52 -5.19 -7.57
N VAL A 207 1.22 -5.47 -7.59
CA VAL A 207 0.46 -5.85 -8.78
C VAL A 207 0.14 -4.64 -9.65
N GLN A 208 -0.23 -3.52 -9.04
CA GLN A 208 -0.62 -2.29 -9.73
C GLN A 208 0.51 -1.70 -10.55
N LEU A 209 1.79 -1.87 -10.15
CA LEU A 209 2.94 -1.35 -10.90
C LEU A 209 2.99 -1.82 -12.37
N GLY A 210 2.46 -3.02 -12.67
CA GLY A 210 2.38 -3.54 -14.03
C GLY A 210 1.00 -3.40 -14.66
N ASN A 211 -0.03 -3.03 -13.90
CA ASN A 211 -1.41 -3.12 -14.34
C ASN A 211 -1.80 -1.96 -15.28
N LEU A 212 -1.95 -2.26 -16.57
CA LEU A 212 -2.24 -1.28 -17.63
C LEU A 212 -3.69 -0.76 -17.60
N ARG A 213 -4.55 -1.29 -16.72
CA ARG A 213 -5.89 -0.73 -16.49
C ARG A 213 -5.83 0.61 -15.76
N TYR A 214 -4.76 0.86 -15.00
CA TYR A 214 -4.56 2.14 -14.34
C TYR A 214 -3.90 3.15 -15.29
N PRO A 215 -4.49 4.36 -15.46
CA PRO A 215 -3.97 5.36 -16.38
C PRO A 215 -2.50 5.73 -16.13
N GLU A 216 -2.11 5.88 -14.88
CA GLU A 216 -0.75 6.24 -14.46
C GLU A 216 0.25 5.16 -14.86
N CYS A 217 -0.09 3.89 -14.61
CA CYS A 217 0.74 2.74 -14.98
C CYS A 217 0.86 2.58 -16.49
N ARG A 218 -0.25 2.80 -17.22
CA ARG A 218 -0.24 2.77 -18.68
C ARG A 218 0.67 3.85 -19.26
N ILE A 219 0.61 5.08 -18.72
CA ILE A 219 1.47 6.19 -19.15
C ILE A 219 2.94 5.90 -18.80
N PHE A 220 3.20 5.38 -17.61
CA PHE A 220 4.54 4.95 -17.20
C PHE A 220 5.09 3.87 -18.13
N HIS A 221 4.27 2.86 -18.44
CA HIS A 221 4.60 1.78 -19.36
C HIS A 221 4.91 2.31 -20.77
N GLN A 222 4.09 3.22 -21.32
CA GLN A 222 4.34 3.85 -22.62
C GLN A 222 5.66 4.61 -22.65
N ARG A 223 6.02 5.33 -21.58
CA ARG A 223 7.31 6.02 -21.48
C ARG A 223 8.45 5.02 -21.47
N TRP A 224 8.32 3.95 -20.70
CA TRP A 224 9.35 2.93 -20.61
C TRP A 224 9.60 2.28 -21.98
N THR A 225 8.54 1.83 -22.66
CA THR A 225 8.66 1.20 -23.99
C THR A 225 9.15 2.16 -25.07
N SER A 226 8.93 3.47 -24.89
CA SER A 226 9.47 4.52 -25.76
C SER A 226 10.88 4.97 -25.40
N GLY A 227 11.51 4.39 -24.37
CA GLY A 227 12.85 4.80 -23.90
C GLY A 227 12.89 6.17 -23.20
N LEU A 228 11.74 6.70 -22.78
CA LEU A 228 11.61 8.00 -22.10
C LEU A 228 11.69 7.90 -20.57
N CYS A 229 11.68 6.69 -20.00
CA CYS A 229 11.92 6.50 -18.57
C CYS A 229 13.42 6.56 -18.27
N ARG A 230 13.81 7.44 -17.35
CA ARG A 230 15.20 7.61 -16.96
C ARG A 230 15.63 6.57 -15.91
N PRO A 231 16.92 6.19 -15.85
CA PRO A 231 17.44 5.29 -14.82
C PRO A 231 17.12 5.75 -13.39
N ALA A 232 17.20 7.06 -13.12
CA ALA A 232 16.91 7.62 -11.80
C ALA A 232 15.46 7.35 -11.36
N GLN A 233 14.48 7.33 -12.28
CA GLN A 233 13.08 7.01 -11.94
C GLN A 233 12.94 5.58 -11.44
N PHE A 234 13.58 4.62 -12.13
CA PHE A 234 13.59 3.22 -11.68
C PHE A 234 14.27 3.06 -10.32
N GLN A 235 15.38 3.78 -10.09
CA GLN A 235 16.09 3.74 -8.81
C GLN A 235 15.25 4.34 -7.67
N LEU A 236 14.54 5.45 -7.89
CA LEU A 236 13.64 6.03 -6.90
C LEU A 236 12.48 5.09 -6.55
N ILE A 237 11.92 4.39 -7.55
CA ILE A 237 10.90 3.35 -7.32
C ILE A 237 11.49 2.22 -6.48
N ASP A 238 12.63 1.65 -6.89
CA ASP A 238 13.31 0.56 -6.16
C ASP A 238 13.60 0.93 -4.71
N VAL A 239 14.17 2.12 -4.46
CA VAL A 239 14.46 2.57 -3.09
C VAL A 239 13.17 2.74 -2.27
N THR A 240 12.09 3.26 -2.88
CA THR A 240 10.79 3.38 -2.20
C THR A 240 10.26 2.02 -1.78
N LEU A 241 10.32 1.02 -2.67
CA LEU A 241 9.86 -0.34 -2.40
C LEU A 241 10.69 -1.04 -1.33
N ARG A 242 12.03 -0.94 -1.40
CA ARG A 242 12.93 -1.51 -0.38
C ARG A 242 12.72 -0.86 0.99
N ARG A 243 12.58 0.46 1.04
CA ARG A 243 12.30 1.18 2.29
C ARG A 243 10.93 0.81 2.86
N LEU A 244 9.93 0.54 2.02
CA LEU A 244 8.64 0.03 2.46
C LEU A 244 8.82 -1.32 3.16
N ILE A 245 9.51 -2.28 2.54
CA ILE A 245 9.78 -3.61 3.13
C ILE A 245 10.44 -3.46 4.52
N VAL A 246 11.51 -2.66 4.62
CA VAL A 246 12.21 -2.44 5.89
C VAL A 246 11.28 -1.87 6.96
N ARG A 247 10.47 -0.86 6.62
CA ARG A 247 9.53 -0.23 7.56
C ARG A 247 8.41 -1.17 7.97
N LEU A 248 7.90 -1.98 7.06
CA LEU A 248 6.87 -2.98 7.37
C LEU A 248 7.42 -4.08 8.26
N SER A 249 8.62 -4.59 7.98
CA SER A 249 9.28 -5.57 8.85
C SER A 249 9.50 -4.99 10.26
N ALA A 250 9.96 -3.74 10.37
CA ALA A 250 10.07 -3.06 11.66
C ALA A 250 8.72 -2.90 12.37
N ALA A 251 7.64 -2.60 11.64
CA ALA A 251 6.29 -2.50 12.22
C ALA A 251 5.74 -3.86 12.65
N LEU A 252 6.01 -4.94 11.91
CA LEU A 252 5.59 -6.30 12.27
C LEU A 252 6.25 -6.77 13.56
N HIS A 253 7.55 -6.54 13.70
CA HIS A 253 8.35 -7.01 14.84
C HIS A 253 8.45 -6.01 15.99
N GLY A 254 8.01 -4.77 15.77
CA GLY A 254 8.06 -3.71 16.77
C GLY A 254 7.05 -3.92 17.90
N ASP A 255 7.34 -3.28 19.03
CA ASP A 255 6.46 -3.30 20.20
C ASP A 255 5.31 -2.29 20.01
N PHE A 256 4.08 -2.81 19.93
CA PHE A 256 2.87 -2.01 19.88
C PHE A 256 2.01 -2.30 21.12
N PRO A 257 1.42 -1.27 21.77
CA PRO A 257 0.49 -1.47 22.88
C PRO A 257 -0.71 -2.33 22.51
N GLN A 258 -1.19 -2.18 21.27
CA GLN A 258 -2.34 -2.89 20.74
C GLN A 258 -2.09 -3.32 19.31
N GLU A 259 -2.57 -4.50 18.96
CA GLU A 259 -2.48 -5.06 17.62
C GLU A 259 -3.21 -4.21 16.56
N SER A 260 -4.29 -3.54 16.98
CA SER A 260 -5.03 -2.59 16.13
C SER A 260 -4.16 -1.40 15.68
N GLU A 261 -3.22 -0.96 16.53
CA GLU A 261 -2.27 0.11 16.22
C GLU A 261 -1.22 -0.36 15.23
N ARG A 262 -0.68 -1.58 15.43
CA ARG A 262 0.25 -2.22 14.49
C ARG A 262 -0.36 -2.36 13.10
N CYS A 263 -1.56 -2.96 13.00
CA CYS A 263 -2.30 -3.07 11.75
C CYS A 263 -2.52 -1.70 11.10
N SER A 264 -2.84 -0.67 11.90
CA SER A 264 -3.02 0.69 11.40
C SER A 264 -1.73 1.29 10.84
N GLU A 265 -0.59 1.03 11.47
CA GLU A 265 0.71 1.49 11.01
C GLU A 265 1.12 0.78 9.70
N ILE A 266 0.92 -0.53 9.61
CA ILE A 266 1.16 -1.30 8.38
C ILE A 266 0.31 -0.74 7.22
N SER A 267 -1.00 -0.54 7.42
CA SER A 267 -1.86 0.07 6.39
C SER A 267 -1.38 1.47 5.99
N ARG A 268 -0.96 2.29 6.95
CA ARG A 268 -0.47 3.65 6.71
C ARG A 268 0.80 3.63 5.86
N LEU A 269 1.77 2.80 6.21
CA LEU A 269 3.02 2.65 5.48
C LEU A 269 2.77 2.20 4.03
N SER A 270 1.93 1.17 3.82
CA SER A 270 1.56 0.71 2.48
C SER A 270 0.85 1.80 1.68
N ASN A 271 -0.13 2.50 2.28
CA ASN A 271 -0.83 3.59 1.60
C ASN A 271 0.10 4.75 1.20
N ARG A 272 1.02 5.16 2.08
CA ARG A 272 1.99 6.22 1.76
C ARG A 272 2.88 5.82 0.58
N ALA A 273 3.34 4.57 0.55
CA ALA A 273 4.13 4.08 -0.57
C ALA A 273 3.31 4.04 -1.87
N THR A 274 2.04 3.63 -1.82
CA THR A 274 1.11 3.72 -2.95
C THR A 274 1.00 5.16 -3.44
N VAL A 275 0.70 6.12 -2.56
CA VAL A 275 0.60 7.54 -2.96
C VAL A 275 1.91 8.03 -3.57
N MET A 276 3.06 7.75 -2.95
CA MET A 276 4.37 8.15 -3.47
C MET A 276 4.63 7.59 -4.87
N LEU A 277 4.28 6.34 -5.14
CA LEU A 277 4.45 5.73 -6.44
C LEU A 277 3.48 6.34 -7.47
N PHE A 278 2.18 6.21 -7.23
CA PHE A 278 1.15 6.48 -8.24
C PHE A 278 0.86 7.98 -8.41
N ALA A 279 0.88 8.76 -7.32
CA ALA A 279 0.61 10.20 -7.40
C ALA A 279 1.85 11.02 -7.77
N PHE A 280 3.06 10.49 -7.53
CA PHE A 280 4.30 11.23 -7.73
C PHE A 280 5.27 10.55 -8.69
N LEU A 281 5.91 9.43 -8.33
CA LEU A 281 7.05 8.89 -9.09
C LEU A 281 6.69 8.40 -10.51
N ILE A 282 5.55 7.74 -10.67
CA ILE A 282 5.07 7.28 -11.99
C ILE A 282 4.08 8.27 -12.62
N SER A 283 3.86 9.40 -11.96
CA SER A 283 2.89 10.40 -12.38
C SER A 283 3.19 10.93 -13.78
N PRO A 284 2.13 11.23 -14.56
CA PRO A 284 2.30 11.91 -15.83
C PRO A 284 3.06 13.26 -15.71
N CYS A 285 2.94 13.92 -14.58
CA CYS A 285 3.52 15.25 -14.35
C CYS A 285 4.99 15.21 -13.90
N PHE A 286 5.49 14.07 -13.40
CA PHE A 286 6.87 13.97 -12.93
C PHE A 286 7.82 13.76 -14.12
N ARG A 287 8.44 14.86 -14.55
CA ARG A 287 9.27 14.94 -15.77
C ARG A 287 10.63 15.64 -15.58
N SER A 288 10.97 16.05 -14.35
CA SER A 288 12.16 16.85 -14.10
C SER A 288 13.35 15.97 -13.70
N GLU A 289 14.30 15.78 -14.61
CA GLU A 289 15.55 15.05 -14.35
C GLU A 289 16.32 15.61 -13.17
N ARG A 290 16.39 16.94 -13.09
CA ARG A 290 17.09 17.61 -12.01
C ARG A 290 16.47 17.25 -10.65
N ILE A 291 15.14 17.19 -10.56
CA ILE A 291 14.46 16.80 -9.33
C ILE A 291 14.68 15.32 -9.05
N GLU A 292 14.61 14.45 -10.07
CA GLU A 292 14.90 13.01 -9.94
C GLU A 292 16.30 12.78 -9.32
N LEU A 293 17.32 13.44 -9.86
CA LEU A 293 18.71 13.32 -9.38
C LEU A 293 18.90 13.93 -7.99
N LEU A 294 18.26 15.06 -7.68
CA LEU A 294 18.31 15.67 -6.35
C LEU A 294 17.67 14.78 -5.29
N LEU A 295 16.50 14.21 -5.58
CA LEU A 295 15.82 13.28 -4.70
C LEU A 295 16.66 12.02 -4.48
N LEU A 296 17.21 11.46 -5.57
CA LEU A 296 18.04 10.26 -5.47
C LEU A 296 19.29 10.52 -4.62
N ARG A 297 19.98 11.64 -4.84
CA ARG A 297 21.13 12.03 -4.01
C ARG A 297 20.72 12.16 -2.55
N TYR A 298 19.63 12.87 -2.24
CA TYR A 298 19.16 13.06 -0.88
C TYR A 298 18.77 11.73 -0.21
N VAL A 299 18.18 10.80 -0.96
CA VAL A 299 17.74 9.50 -0.45
C VAL A 299 18.91 8.53 -0.26
N LEU A 300 19.99 8.68 -1.03
CA LEU A 300 21.21 7.87 -0.91
C LEU A 300 22.27 8.47 0.03
N ASP A 301 22.09 9.72 0.46
CA ASP A 301 22.98 10.37 1.41
C ASP A 301 22.80 9.74 2.81
N ASP A 302 23.91 9.45 3.49
CA ASP A 302 23.88 8.96 4.86
C ASP A 302 23.70 10.13 5.86
N GLU A 303 24.02 11.37 5.46
CA GLU A 303 23.98 12.57 6.30
C GLU A 303 22.67 13.37 6.14
N VAL A 304 21.54 12.67 6.00
CA VAL A 304 20.24 13.33 5.95
C VAL A 304 19.98 14.06 7.28
N ASN A 305 19.48 15.30 7.18
CA ASN A 305 19.06 16.05 8.36
C ASN A 305 17.85 15.36 9.01
N GLN A 306 18.12 14.47 9.96
CA GLN A 306 17.11 13.64 10.63
C GLN A 306 16.03 14.49 11.31
N GLN A 307 16.38 15.68 11.81
CA GLN A 307 15.42 16.59 12.44
C GLN A 307 14.34 17.06 11.45
N VAL A 308 14.71 17.30 10.18
CA VAL A 308 13.74 17.66 9.14
C VAL A 308 12.84 16.47 8.81
N VAL A 309 13.41 15.27 8.71
CA VAL A 309 12.65 14.03 8.46
C VAL A 309 11.64 13.78 9.59
N ASP A 310 12.06 13.92 10.84
CA ASP A 310 11.20 13.73 12.02
C ASP A 310 10.09 14.79 12.05
N GLY A 311 10.40 16.04 11.71
CA GLY A 311 9.42 17.11 11.60
C GLY A 311 8.37 16.84 10.52
N LEU A 312 8.79 16.37 9.34
CA LEU A 312 7.87 15.99 8.26
C LEU A 312 7.02 14.78 8.64
N GLU A 313 7.60 13.78 9.30
CA GLU A 313 6.88 12.60 9.77
C GLU A 313 5.83 12.99 10.82
N ALA A 314 6.16 13.87 11.77
CA ALA A 314 5.23 14.38 12.76
C ALA A 314 4.07 15.17 12.11
N ALA A 315 4.37 16.03 11.14
CA ALA A 315 3.36 16.78 10.39
C ALA A 315 2.43 15.84 9.59
N GLN A 316 3.00 14.84 8.90
CA GLN A 316 2.24 13.84 8.17
C GLN A 316 1.33 13.02 9.11
N ARG A 317 1.85 12.59 10.26
CA ARG A 317 1.07 11.87 11.28
C ARG A 317 -0.07 12.72 11.83
N HIS A 318 0.15 14.02 12.01
CA HIS A 318 -0.90 14.93 12.42
C HIS A 318 -2.06 14.91 11.41
N VAL A 319 -1.77 15.07 10.12
CA VAL A 319 -2.77 15.04 9.03
C VAL A 319 -3.51 13.70 8.97
N GLU A 320 -2.80 12.58 9.09
CA GLU A 320 -3.40 11.24 9.01
C GLU A 320 -4.27 10.87 10.21
N ASN A 321 -4.05 11.51 11.35
CA ASN A 321 -4.85 11.31 12.55
C ASN A 321 -6.09 12.22 12.59
N LEU A 322 -6.19 13.20 11.68
CA LEU A 322 -7.39 14.02 11.58
C LEU A 322 -8.58 13.16 11.14
N PRO A 323 -9.79 13.39 11.69
CA PRO A 323 -10.99 12.73 11.20
C PRO A 323 -11.21 13.06 9.71
N ASN A 324 -11.72 12.11 8.92
CA ASN A 324 -11.84 12.24 7.46
C ASN A 324 -12.52 13.54 6.99
N GLU A 325 -13.50 14.03 7.75
CA GLU A 325 -14.21 15.29 7.50
C GLU A 325 -13.26 16.50 7.54
N SER A 326 -12.29 16.48 8.45
CA SER A 326 -11.27 17.52 8.59
C SER A 326 -10.24 17.45 7.46
N ILE A 327 -9.87 16.26 7.00
CA ILE A 327 -8.92 16.14 5.88
C ILE A 327 -9.57 16.71 4.61
N ALA A 328 -10.88 16.52 4.39
CA ALA A 328 -11.60 17.05 3.22
C ALA A 328 -11.60 18.56 3.19
N HIS A 329 -11.75 19.17 4.36
CA HIS A 329 -11.61 20.60 4.53
C HIS A 329 -10.19 21.06 4.21
N THR A 330 -9.17 20.44 4.81
CA THR A 330 -7.76 20.79 4.60
C THR A 330 -7.35 20.64 3.13
N LEU A 331 -7.74 19.56 2.46
CA LEU A 331 -7.41 19.35 1.04
C LEU A 331 -8.21 20.23 0.09
N ASN A 332 -9.42 20.66 0.45
CA ASN A 332 -10.14 21.69 -0.31
C ASN A 332 -9.47 23.07 -0.18
N GLU A 333 -8.96 23.41 1.00
CA GLU A 333 -8.21 24.66 1.21
C GLU A 333 -6.91 24.68 0.37
N PHE A 334 -6.19 23.56 0.28
CA PHE A 334 -5.02 23.45 -0.59
C PHE A 334 -5.36 23.32 -2.09
N GLY A 335 -6.41 22.57 -2.43
CA GLY A 335 -6.84 22.35 -3.81
C GLY A 335 -7.40 23.61 -4.49
N GLN A 336 -8.04 24.50 -3.73
CA GLN A 336 -8.49 25.81 -4.24
C GLN A 336 -7.32 26.74 -4.61
N LEU A 337 -6.12 26.52 -4.06
CA LEU A 337 -4.91 27.27 -4.41
C LEU A 337 -4.23 26.76 -5.69
N GLU A 338 -4.40 25.47 -6.04
CA GLU A 338 -3.74 24.88 -7.22
C GLU A 338 -4.66 24.80 -8.45
N TYR A 339 -5.98 24.64 -8.32
CA TYR A 339 -6.84 24.41 -9.48
C TYR A 339 -7.17 25.65 -10.32
N SER A 340 -6.99 26.86 -9.77
CA SER A 340 -7.30 28.13 -10.45
C SER A 340 -6.18 28.66 -11.36
N GLY A 341 -5.01 28.00 -11.42
CA GLY A 341 -3.85 28.50 -12.16
C GLY A 341 -3.36 27.65 -13.34
N TRP A 342 -3.79 26.40 -13.46
CA TRP A 342 -3.12 25.42 -14.37
C TRP A 342 -3.91 25.03 -15.62
N PHE A 343 -5.19 25.37 -15.72
CA PHE A 343 -6.04 24.99 -16.86
C PHE A 343 -6.59 26.15 -17.72
N ASP A 344 -6.34 27.41 -17.34
CA ASP A 344 -6.74 28.59 -18.13
C ASP A 344 -5.66 29.03 -19.14
N GLY A 345 -5.11 28.07 -19.88
CA GLY A 345 -3.99 28.37 -20.78
C GLY A 345 -3.78 27.37 -21.92
N SER A 346 -4.82 27.06 -22.72
CA SER A 346 -4.79 26.99 -24.20
C SER A 346 -6.14 26.57 -24.77
#